data_AF-A0A838FYQ7-F1
#
_entry.id   AF-A0A838FYQ7-F1
#
_cell.length_a   1.000
_cell.length_b   1.000
_cell.length_c   1.000
_cell.angle_alpha   90.00
_cell.angle_beta   90.00
_cell.angle_gamma   90.00
#
_symmetry.space_group_name_H-M   'P 1'
#
loop_
_entity.id
_entity.type
_entity.pdbx_description
1 polymer ?
#
loop_
_entity_poly.entity_id
_entity_poly.type
_entity_poly.pdbx_seq_one_letter_code
_entity_poly.pdbx_strand_id
1 'polypeptide(L)'
;MAACLDAVQAALAEVMDAPCWSLSTRELAELTCQAGHAVTAMAELRLRLIAAADVADVGAANGATSTTGWLAHVDRARRNDAAADVRLAKALDTTCEATRRALLLGRVNPAQALVITTALTDLPGWIGEAKRAEAETWLLDHAAEFGPDELRLLARRIWEVIDPDGADERDGKLL
;
A
#
# COMPACT_ATOMS: atom_id res chain seq x y z
N MET A 1 -3.78 4.16 20.04
CA MET A 1 -4.33 3.47 18.84
C MET A 1 -5.81 3.14 19.03
N ALA A 2 -6.22 2.42 20.09
CA ALA A 2 -7.64 2.16 20.37
C ALA A 2 -8.51 3.43 20.37
N ALA A 3 -8.15 4.44 21.19
CA ALA A 3 -8.87 5.72 21.23
C ALA A 3 -8.96 6.46 19.88
N CYS A 4 -8.01 6.24 18.96
CA CYS A 4 -8.07 6.81 17.62
C CYS A 4 -9.11 6.09 16.76
N LEU A 5 -9.11 4.75 16.79
CA LEU A 5 -10.12 3.94 16.10
C LEU A 5 -11.54 4.22 16.63
N ASP A 6 -11.68 4.37 17.95
CA ASP A 6 -12.95 4.73 18.58
C ASP A 6 -13.45 6.10 18.11
N ALA A 7 -12.55 7.10 18.06
CA ALA A 7 -12.88 8.43 17.57
C ALA A 7 -13.29 8.43 16.07
N VAL A 8 -12.60 7.63 15.24
CA VAL A 8 -12.98 7.48 13.83
C VAL A 8 -14.37 6.83 13.69
N GLN A 9 -14.66 5.77 14.47
CA GLN A 9 -15.98 5.15 14.44
C GLN A 9 -17.09 6.10 14.91
N ALA A 10 -16.85 6.88 15.96
CA ALA A 10 -17.80 7.88 16.44
C ALA A 10 -18.09 8.95 15.37
N ALA A 11 -17.05 9.50 14.74
CA ALA A 11 -17.20 10.50 13.69
C ALA A 11 -17.95 9.96 12.45
N LEU A 12 -17.70 8.71 12.07
CA LEU A 12 -18.44 8.07 10.97
C LEU A 12 -19.92 7.83 11.33
N ALA A 13 -20.23 7.52 12.59
CA ALA A 13 -21.61 7.36 13.04
C ALA A 13 -22.39 8.68 13.00
N GLU A 14 -21.75 9.82 13.30
CA GLU A 14 -22.38 11.15 13.25
C GLU A 14 -22.85 11.54 11.84
N VAL A 15 -22.21 11.01 10.79
CA VAL A 15 -22.52 11.34 9.38
C VAL A 15 -23.33 10.25 8.66
N MET A 16 -23.74 9.20 9.37
CA MET A 16 -24.44 8.04 8.78
C MET A 16 -25.70 8.43 7.99
N ASP A 17 -26.43 9.44 8.47
CA ASP A 17 -27.66 9.94 7.85
C ASP A 17 -27.47 11.30 7.15
N ALA A 18 -26.22 11.72 6.90
CA ALA A 18 -25.93 13.01 6.27
C ALA A 18 -26.43 13.03 4.82
N PRO A 19 -27.26 14.02 4.42
CA PRO A 19 -27.85 14.04 3.09
C PRO A 19 -26.84 14.46 2.01
N CYS A 20 -26.23 13.49 1.32
CA CYS A 20 -25.31 13.78 0.20
C CYS A 20 -25.97 14.56 -0.96
N TRP A 21 -27.30 14.47 -1.11
CA TRP A 21 -28.04 15.15 -2.16
C TRP A 21 -28.12 16.67 -1.97
N SER A 22 -27.87 17.19 -0.76
CA SER A 22 -27.86 18.64 -0.50
C SER A 22 -26.50 19.29 -0.74
N LEU A 23 -25.47 18.51 -1.07
CA LEU A 23 -24.13 19.00 -1.35
C LEU A 23 -24.04 19.56 -2.76
N SER A 24 -23.34 20.69 -2.92
CA SER A 24 -22.96 21.21 -4.22
C SER A 24 -21.94 20.30 -4.92
N THR A 25 -21.82 20.41 -6.24
CA THR A 25 -20.81 19.67 -7.02
C THR A 25 -19.39 19.89 -6.51
N ARG A 26 -19.07 21.11 -6.04
CA ARG A 26 -17.76 21.44 -5.46
C ARG A 26 -17.54 20.70 -4.14
N GLU A 27 -18.52 20.72 -3.24
CA GLU A 27 -18.45 20.00 -1.97
C GLU A 27 -18.37 18.48 -2.18
N LEU A 28 -19.13 17.93 -3.12
CA LEU A 28 -19.03 16.51 -3.48
C LEU A 28 -17.63 16.13 -3.94
N ALA A 29 -17.01 16.93 -4.81
CA ALA A 29 -15.63 16.68 -5.27
C ALA A 29 -14.64 16.74 -4.10
N GLU A 30 -14.70 17.79 -3.28
CA GLU A 30 -13.81 17.99 -2.13
C GLU A 30 -13.95 16.84 -1.10
N LEU A 31 -15.19 16.50 -0.71
CA LEU A 31 -15.46 15.45 0.27
C LEU A 31 -15.13 14.05 -0.25
N THR A 32 -15.33 13.78 -1.55
CA THR A 32 -14.94 12.50 -2.14
C THR A 32 -13.42 12.30 -2.08
N CYS A 33 -12.64 13.33 -2.40
CA CYS A 33 -11.19 13.28 -2.29
C CYS A 33 -10.73 13.12 -0.82
N GLN A 34 -11.31 13.87 0.11
CA GLN A 34 -11.01 13.77 1.53
C GLN A 34 -11.33 12.37 2.09
N ALA A 35 -12.49 11.81 1.73
CA ALA A 35 -12.87 10.44 2.10
C ALA A 35 -11.88 9.42 1.54
N GLY A 36 -11.44 9.58 0.29
CA GLY A 36 -10.40 8.72 -0.30
C GLY A 36 -9.07 8.75 0.47
N HIS A 37 -8.60 9.94 0.87
CA HIS A 37 -7.40 10.06 1.71
C HIS A 37 -7.59 9.39 3.08
N ALA A 38 -8.76 9.56 3.72
CA ALA A 38 -9.07 8.94 5.00
C ALA A 38 -9.12 7.40 4.90
N VAL A 39 -9.72 6.85 3.84
CA VAL A 39 -9.73 5.41 3.55
C VAL A 39 -8.31 4.88 3.41
N THR A 40 -7.44 5.62 2.73
CA THR A 40 -6.05 5.22 2.49
C THR A 40 -5.22 5.26 3.78
N ALA A 41 -5.39 6.30 4.60
CA ALA A 41 -4.74 6.40 5.91
C ALA A 41 -5.19 5.27 6.86
N MET A 42 -6.48 4.90 6.83
CA MET A 42 -6.99 3.75 7.59
C MET A 42 -6.41 2.43 7.08
N ALA A 43 -6.25 2.28 5.76
CA ALA A 43 -5.61 1.11 5.18
C ALA A 43 -4.14 0.97 5.63
N GLU A 44 -3.37 2.07 5.71
CA GLU A 44 -2.01 2.04 6.28
C GLU A 44 -2.03 1.56 7.73
N LEU A 45 -2.89 2.13 8.56
CA LEU A 45 -2.98 1.76 9.98
C LEU A 45 -3.30 0.27 10.12
N ARG A 46 -4.24 -0.23 9.32
CA ARG A 46 -4.61 -1.65 9.31
C ARG A 46 -3.43 -2.53 8.88
N LEU A 47 -2.73 -2.20 7.79
CA LEU A 47 -1.57 -2.96 7.33
C LEU A 47 -0.45 -2.97 8.36
N ARG A 48 -0.19 -1.84 9.04
CA ARG A 48 0.80 -1.77 10.13
C ARG A 48 0.41 -2.64 11.33
N LEU A 49 -0.88 -2.69 11.69
CA LEU A 49 -1.38 -3.61 12.72
C LEU A 49 -1.27 -5.08 12.28
N ILE A 50 -1.49 -5.39 11.00
CA ILE A 50 -1.30 -6.74 10.45
C ILE A 50 0.16 -7.17 10.54
N ALA A 51 1.11 -6.30 10.18
CA ALA A 51 2.54 -6.59 10.32
C ALA A 51 2.92 -6.88 11.77
N ALA A 52 2.47 -6.03 12.71
CA ALA A 52 2.68 -6.25 14.13
C ALA A 52 2.02 -7.55 14.65
N ALA A 53 0.82 -7.88 14.15
CA ALA A 53 0.13 -9.12 14.49
C ALA A 53 0.85 -10.37 13.96
N ASP A 54 1.49 -10.27 12.78
CA ASP A 54 2.33 -11.34 12.22
C ASP A 54 3.59 -11.55 13.07
N VAL A 55 4.28 -10.47 13.46
CA VAL A 55 5.47 -10.54 14.34
C VAL A 55 5.14 -11.09 15.72
N ALA A 56 3.95 -10.79 16.25
CA ALA A 56 3.50 -11.24 17.57
C ALA A 56 2.77 -12.59 17.55
N ASP A 57 2.73 -13.29 16.41
CA ASP A 57 2.03 -14.57 16.24
C ASP A 57 0.57 -14.55 16.74
N VAL A 58 -0.15 -13.43 16.53
CA VAL A 58 -1.54 -13.27 16.97
C VAL A 58 -2.43 -14.36 16.35
N GLY A 59 -2.15 -14.79 15.12
CA GLY A 59 -2.85 -15.90 14.50
C GLY A 59 -2.77 -17.19 15.34
N ALA A 60 -1.56 -17.56 15.79
CA ALA A 60 -1.35 -18.73 16.62
C ALA A 60 -2.03 -18.60 17.99
N ALA A 61 -1.95 -17.42 18.62
CA ALA A 61 -2.63 -17.13 19.88
C ALA A 61 -4.17 -17.26 19.78
N ASN A 62 -4.72 -17.14 18.57
CA ASN A 62 -6.15 -17.27 18.27
C ASN A 62 -6.51 -18.60 17.58
N GLY A 63 -5.63 -19.61 17.63
CA GLY A 63 -5.90 -20.96 17.11
C GLY A 63 -5.84 -21.09 15.58
N ALA A 64 -5.35 -20.07 14.87
CA ALA A 64 -5.08 -20.15 13.44
C ALA A 64 -3.65 -20.62 13.17
N THR A 65 -3.44 -21.27 12.02
CA THR A 65 -2.12 -21.74 11.59
C THR A 65 -1.23 -20.65 10.98
N SER A 66 -1.76 -19.43 10.80
CA SER A 66 -1.06 -18.27 10.24
C SER A 66 -1.87 -17.00 10.45
N THR A 67 -1.21 -15.84 10.38
CA THR A 67 -1.86 -14.52 10.33
C THR A 67 -2.85 -14.41 9.18
N THR A 68 -2.50 -14.93 7.99
CA THR A 68 -3.40 -15.01 6.83
C THR A 68 -4.68 -15.80 7.15
N GLY A 69 -4.53 -16.96 7.78
CA GLY A 69 -5.67 -17.80 8.16
C GLY A 69 -6.57 -17.12 9.20
N TRP A 70 -5.95 -16.45 10.17
CA TRP A 70 -6.64 -15.65 11.17
C TRP A 70 -7.41 -14.48 10.56
N LEU A 71 -6.77 -13.66 9.74
CA LEU A 71 -7.39 -12.52 9.04
C LEU A 71 -8.56 -12.95 8.15
N ALA A 72 -8.36 -13.98 7.32
CA ALA A 72 -9.43 -14.52 6.48
C ALA A 72 -10.66 -14.96 7.30
N HIS A 73 -10.44 -15.47 8.52
CA HIS A 73 -11.51 -15.84 9.43
C HIS A 73 -12.22 -14.61 10.04
N VAL A 74 -11.47 -13.69 10.66
CA VAL A 74 -12.05 -12.54 11.37
C VAL A 74 -12.73 -11.54 10.44
N ASP A 75 -12.17 -11.30 9.25
CA ASP A 75 -12.74 -10.40 8.25
C ASP A 75 -13.78 -11.08 7.36
N ARG A 76 -13.94 -12.42 7.47
CA ARG A 76 -14.73 -13.25 6.54
C ARG A 76 -14.33 -13.04 5.07
N ALA A 77 -13.05 -12.75 4.85
CA ALA A 77 -12.49 -12.47 3.53
C ALA A 77 -12.04 -13.74 2.82
N ARG A 78 -11.81 -13.65 1.50
CA ARG A 78 -11.14 -14.73 0.79
C ARG A 78 -9.72 -14.85 1.31
N ARG A 79 -9.21 -16.07 1.40
CA ARG A 79 -7.83 -16.32 1.84
C ARG A 79 -6.80 -15.58 0.98
N ASN A 80 -7.05 -15.42 -0.31
CA ASN A 80 -6.15 -14.70 -1.21
C ASN A 80 -6.08 -13.20 -0.89
N ASP A 81 -7.19 -12.59 -0.51
CA ASP A 81 -7.24 -11.16 -0.16
C ASP A 81 -6.48 -10.94 1.16
N ALA A 82 -6.71 -11.78 2.16
CA ALA A 82 -5.96 -11.75 3.41
C ALA A 82 -4.45 -12.02 3.20
N ALA A 83 -4.09 -12.92 2.29
CA ALA A 83 -2.70 -13.19 1.96
C ALA A 83 -2.02 -12.00 1.25
N ALA A 84 -2.76 -11.26 0.43
CA ALA A 84 -2.27 -10.04 -0.21
C ALA A 84 -2.03 -8.95 0.84
N ASP A 85 -2.97 -8.74 1.77
CA ASP A 85 -2.83 -7.81 2.88
C ASP A 85 -1.61 -8.13 3.74
N VAL A 86 -1.42 -9.39 4.16
CA VAL A 86 -0.24 -9.80 4.96
C VAL A 86 1.06 -9.56 4.21
N ARG A 87 1.11 -9.86 2.91
CA ARG A 87 2.31 -9.64 2.10
C ARG A 87 2.65 -8.15 1.97
N LEU A 88 1.63 -7.33 1.68
CA LEU A 88 1.79 -5.89 1.58
C LEU A 88 2.22 -5.29 2.93
N ALA A 89 1.58 -5.71 4.03
CA ALA A 89 1.91 -5.30 5.39
C ALA A 89 3.39 -5.57 5.71
N LYS A 90 3.88 -6.78 5.42
CA LYS A 90 5.28 -7.14 5.66
C LYS A 90 6.24 -6.31 4.81
N ALA A 91 5.95 -6.11 3.53
CA ALA A 91 6.81 -5.33 2.65
C ALA A 91 6.91 -3.85 3.09
N LEU A 92 5.79 -3.25 3.50
CA LEU A 92 5.74 -1.88 4.01
C LEU A 92 6.48 -1.72 5.36
N ASP A 93 6.49 -2.76 6.19
CA ASP A 93 7.17 -2.75 7.49
C ASP A 93 8.69 -2.88 7.38
N THR A 94 9.19 -3.65 6.39
CA THR A 94 10.62 -3.98 6.29
C THR A 94 11.42 -3.14 5.30
N THR A 95 10.86 -2.84 4.13
CA THR A 95 11.66 -2.39 2.97
C THR A 95 11.13 -1.15 2.27
N CYS A 96 9.91 -0.70 2.57
CA CYS A 96 9.22 0.35 1.80
C CYS A 96 8.64 1.45 2.72
N GLU A 97 9.48 2.03 3.57
CA GLU A 97 9.05 3.04 4.55
C GLU A 97 8.53 4.32 3.87
N ALA A 98 9.10 4.74 2.73
CA ALA A 98 8.61 5.91 2.02
C ALA A 98 7.21 5.66 1.43
N THR A 99 6.98 4.45 0.92
CA THR A 99 5.67 3.99 0.43
C THR A 99 4.65 3.92 1.56
N ARG A 100 5.04 3.40 2.73
CA ARG A 100 4.17 3.38 3.92
C ARG A 100 3.74 4.79 4.32
N ARG A 101 4.67 5.75 4.36
CA ARG A 101 4.35 7.16 4.64
C ARG A 101 3.47 7.79 3.57
N ALA A 102 3.70 7.48 2.30
CA ALA A 102 2.87 7.96 1.21
C ALA A 102 1.43 7.45 1.32
N LEU A 103 1.24 6.18 1.71
CA LEU A 103 -0.07 5.59 1.97
C LEU A 103 -0.77 6.29 3.15
N LEU A 104 -0.08 6.51 4.27
CA LEU A 104 -0.62 7.26 5.41
C LEU A 104 -1.08 8.68 5.04
N LEU A 105 -0.34 9.34 4.14
CA LEU A 105 -0.64 10.70 3.69
C LEU A 105 -1.67 10.75 2.55
N GLY A 106 -2.20 9.61 2.09
CA GLY A 106 -3.15 9.55 0.98
C GLY A 106 -2.53 9.86 -0.39
N ARG A 107 -1.20 9.86 -0.52
CA ARG A 107 -0.49 10.17 -1.78
C ARG A 107 -0.47 8.99 -2.76
N VAL A 108 -0.57 7.77 -2.25
CA VAL A 108 -0.73 6.55 -3.04
C VAL A 108 -1.85 5.74 -2.44
N ASN A 109 -2.57 4.97 -3.24
CA ASN A 109 -3.58 4.01 -2.75
C ASN A 109 -2.97 2.61 -2.50
N PRO A 110 -3.69 1.67 -1.85
CA PRO A 110 -3.16 0.32 -1.57
C PRO A 110 -2.74 -0.47 -2.82
N ALA A 111 -3.41 -0.27 -3.95
CA ALA A 111 -3.06 -0.95 -5.20
C ALA A 111 -1.75 -0.42 -5.80
N GLN A 112 -1.50 0.90 -5.75
CA GLN A 112 -0.20 1.49 -6.11
C GLN A 112 0.89 1.02 -5.14
N ALA A 113 0.63 1.03 -3.83
CA ALA A 113 1.59 0.54 -2.83
C ALA A 113 1.98 -0.94 -3.08
N LEU A 114 1.01 -1.79 -3.47
CA LEU A 114 1.30 -3.16 -3.85
C LEU A 114 2.22 -3.25 -5.07
N VAL A 115 1.99 -2.41 -6.09
CA VAL A 115 2.86 -2.37 -7.28
C VAL A 115 4.28 -1.96 -6.90
N ILE A 116 4.43 -0.90 -6.09
CA ILE A 116 5.74 -0.38 -5.66
C ILE A 116 6.49 -1.42 -4.84
N THR A 117 5.85 -1.96 -3.80
CA THR A 117 6.44 -2.98 -2.93
C THR A 117 6.82 -4.26 -3.68
N THR A 118 6.00 -4.67 -4.66
CA THR A 118 6.32 -5.83 -5.52
C THR A 118 7.55 -5.54 -6.37
N ALA A 119 7.59 -4.38 -7.05
CA ALA A 119 8.72 -3.99 -7.89
C ALA A 119 10.04 -3.96 -7.10
N LEU A 120 10.02 -3.42 -5.88
CA LEU A 120 11.19 -3.35 -5.01
C LEU A 120 11.59 -4.73 -4.46
N THR A 121 10.62 -5.60 -4.17
CA THR A 121 10.89 -6.97 -3.70
C THR A 121 11.51 -7.84 -4.81
N ASP A 122 11.12 -7.61 -6.06
CA ASP A 122 11.64 -8.32 -7.23
C ASP A 122 13.07 -7.88 -7.62
N LEU A 123 13.58 -6.77 -7.05
CA LEU A 123 14.96 -6.35 -7.26
C LEU A 123 15.95 -7.39 -6.68
N PRO A 124 17.01 -7.77 -7.41
CA PRO A 124 17.99 -8.73 -6.91
C PRO A 124 18.69 -8.28 -5.62
N GLY A 125 19.11 -9.25 -4.81
CA GLY A 125 19.76 -9.00 -3.51
C GLY A 125 21.11 -8.26 -3.59
N TRP A 126 21.75 -8.21 -4.76
CA TRP A 126 22.97 -7.44 -4.98
C TRP A 126 22.71 -5.93 -5.18
N ILE A 127 21.45 -5.52 -5.36
CA ILE A 127 21.06 -4.11 -5.34
C ILE A 127 21.08 -3.62 -3.89
N GLY A 128 22.03 -2.75 -3.58
CA GLY A 128 22.17 -2.12 -2.27
C GLY A 128 20.99 -1.21 -1.91
N GLU A 129 20.85 -0.94 -0.61
CA GLU A 129 19.73 -0.18 -0.03
C GLU A 129 19.57 1.21 -0.66
N ALA A 130 20.67 1.91 -0.96
CA ALA A 130 20.62 3.24 -1.58
C ALA A 130 19.90 3.24 -2.94
N LYS A 131 20.21 2.28 -3.81
CA LYS A 131 19.55 2.14 -5.12
C LYS A 131 18.09 1.70 -4.99
N ARG A 132 17.77 0.89 -3.97
CA ARG A 132 16.37 0.53 -3.65
C ARG A 132 15.56 1.76 -3.21
N ALA A 133 16.13 2.62 -2.37
CA ALA A 133 15.48 3.85 -1.92
C ALA A 133 15.29 4.86 -3.07
N GLU A 134 16.26 4.97 -3.99
CA GLU A 134 16.13 5.76 -5.21
C GLU A 134 15.00 5.23 -6.10
N ALA A 135 14.98 3.92 -6.33
CA ALA A 135 13.92 3.26 -7.09
C ALA A 135 12.53 3.43 -6.45
N GLU A 136 12.43 3.36 -5.12
CA GLU A 136 11.20 3.63 -4.38
C GLU A 136 10.72 5.07 -4.59
N THR A 137 11.63 6.04 -4.46
CA THR A 137 11.32 7.46 -4.67
C THR A 137 10.84 7.72 -6.09
N TRP A 138 11.54 7.18 -7.08
CA TRP A 138 11.17 7.31 -8.49
C TRP A 138 9.76 6.75 -8.77
N LEU A 139 9.43 5.57 -8.22
CA LEU A 139 8.09 5.00 -8.36
C LEU A 139 7.02 5.83 -7.66
N LEU A 140 7.33 6.42 -6.51
CA LEU A 140 6.41 7.29 -5.77
C LEU A 140 6.13 8.60 -6.52
N ASP A 141 7.15 9.18 -7.16
CA ASP A 141 6.97 10.38 -7.98
C ASP A 141 6.04 10.09 -9.17
N HIS A 142 6.21 8.93 -9.82
CA HIS A 142 5.31 8.51 -10.91
C HIS A 142 3.90 8.15 -10.41
N ALA A 143 3.75 7.63 -9.19
CA ALA A 143 2.45 7.31 -8.62
C ALA A 143 1.57 8.55 -8.37
N ALA A 144 2.15 9.77 -8.39
CA ALA A 144 1.37 11.02 -8.35
C ALA A 144 0.59 11.27 -9.65
N GLU A 145 1.02 10.69 -10.77
CA GLU A 145 0.44 10.91 -12.11
C GLU A 145 -0.27 9.66 -12.64
N PHE A 146 0.22 8.46 -12.29
CA PHE A 146 -0.18 7.21 -12.92
C PHE A 146 -0.97 6.28 -11.98
N GLY A 147 -1.97 5.61 -12.55
CA GLY A 147 -2.72 4.56 -11.84
C GLY A 147 -1.89 3.28 -11.62
N PRO A 148 -2.40 2.30 -10.85
CA PRO A 148 -1.68 1.05 -10.56
C PRO A 148 -1.22 0.28 -11.81
N ASP A 149 -2.02 0.25 -12.86
CA ASP A 149 -1.70 -0.52 -14.06
C ASP A 149 -0.60 0.14 -14.90
N GLU A 150 -0.65 1.46 -15.04
CA GLU A 150 0.39 2.27 -15.70
C GLU A 150 1.69 2.22 -14.89
N LEU A 151 1.59 2.36 -13.57
CA LEU A 151 2.73 2.24 -12.67
C LEU A 151 3.38 0.85 -12.76
N ARG A 152 2.58 -0.21 -12.96
CA ARG A 152 3.12 -1.57 -13.16
C ARG A 152 3.92 -1.68 -14.47
N LEU A 153 3.54 -0.95 -15.52
CA LEU A 153 4.31 -0.90 -16.76
C LEU A 153 5.63 -0.13 -16.54
N LEU A 154 5.58 1.01 -15.85
CA LEU A 154 6.77 1.80 -15.50
C LEU A 154 7.74 1.03 -14.61
N ALA A 155 7.22 0.27 -13.63
CA ALA A 155 8.03 -0.54 -12.74
C ALA A 155 8.87 -1.62 -13.47
N ARG A 156 8.46 -2.07 -14.66
CA ARG A 156 9.27 -3.00 -15.47
C ARG A 156 10.54 -2.34 -16.01
N ARG A 157 10.53 -1.01 -16.14
CA ARG A 157 11.64 -0.18 -16.61
C ARG A 157 12.51 0.37 -15.47
N ILE A 158 12.26 -0.05 -14.23
CA ILE A 158 13.02 0.39 -13.05
C ILE A 158 14.53 0.13 -13.18
N TRP A 159 14.93 -0.81 -14.04
CA TRP A 159 16.32 -1.07 -14.41
C TRP A 159 17.05 0.14 -15.01
N GLU A 160 16.35 0.98 -15.78
CA GLU A 160 16.91 2.22 -16.36
C GLU A 160 17.32 3.23 -15.28
N VAL A 161 16.66 3.19 -14.12
CA VAL A 161 16.96 4.05 -12.96
C VAL A 161 18.06 3.44 -12.09
N ILE A 162 18.04 2.11 -11.90
CA ILE A 162 18.95 1.40 -11.00
C ILE A 162 20.33 1.20 -11.62
N ASP A 163 20.41 1.14 -12.95
CA ASP A 163 21.64 0.90 -13.70
C ASP A 163 21.64 1.68 -15.02
N PRO A 164 21.75 3.03 -14.97
CA PRO A 164 21.71 3.86 -16.17
C PRO A 164 22.87 3.55 -17.14
N ASP A 165 24.01 3.06 -16.64
CA ASP A 165 25.18 2.68 -17.45
C ASP A 165 25.06 1.26 -18.06
N GLY A 166 24.15 0.42 -17.54
CA GLY A 166 23.89 -0.95 -18.02
C GLY A 166 22.66 -1.09 -18.94
N ALA A 167 21.92 -0.01 -19.18
CA ALA A 167 20.75 0.00 -20.06
C ALA A 167 21.10 -0.30 -21.53
N ASP A 168 22.28 0.10 -22.01
CA ASP A 168 22.71 -0.11 -23.39
C ASP A 168 23.02 -1.59 -23.74
N GLU A 169 23.26 -2.48 -22.76
CA GLU A 169 23.58 -3.89 -23.02
C GLU A 169 22.36 -4.82 -23.14
N ARG A 170 21.17 -4.38 -22.69
CA ARG A 170 19.98 -5.24 -22.64
C ARG A 170 19.11 -5.17 -23.89
N ASP A 171 19.01 -4.01 -24.54
CA ASP A 171 18.25 -3.85 -25.78
C ASP A 171 18.90 -4.56 -26.99
N GLY A 172 20.18 -4.89 -26.90
CA GLY A 172 20.88 -5.70 -27.91
C GLY A 172 20.60 -7.21 -27.88
N LYS A 173 19.85 -7.72 -26.90
CA LYS A 173 19.54 -9.16 -26.76
C LYS A 173 18.08 -9.54 -27.02
N LEU A 174 17.24 -8.58 -27.42
CA LEU A 174 15.82 -8.79 -27.78
C LEU A 174 15.51 -8.56 -29.27
N LEU A 175 16.54 -8.39 -30.11
CA LEU A 175 16.47 -8.49 -31.58
C LEU A 175 17.01 -9.84 -32.05
#